data_AF-A0A7W9PIK7-F1
#
_entry.id   AF-A0A7W9PIK7-F1
#
_cell.length_a   1.000
_cell.length_b   1.000
_cell.length_c   1.000
_cell.angle_alpha   90.00
_cell.angle_beta   90.00
_cell.angle_gamma   90.00
#
_symmetry.space_group_name_H-M   'P 1'
#
loop_
_entity.id
_entity.type
_entity.pdbx_description
1 polymer ?
#
loop_
_entity_poly.entity_id
_entity_poly.type
_entity_poly.pdbx_seq_one_letter_code
_entity_poly.pdbx_strand_id
1 'polypeptide(L)'
;MTDLLLRDATIQQIQLELIRRASFNSFDGPRVADSLAAHADLWLAACIDRPGLPGAIDQLPAGSLITLRDLGDNHWNADTLFLLTENDHQAQELFHIAGAESWDADTIIFHDREETNAALGTGGRDYVLLSLWWD
;
A
#
# COMPACT_ATOMS: atom_id res chain seq x y z
N MET A 1 -13.64 -16.68 9.83
CA MET A 1 -12.17 -16.51 9.85
C MET A 1 -11.64 -17.32 11.00
N THR A 2 -10.63 -18.14 10.75
CA THR A 2 -9.89 -18.89 11.78
C THR A 2 -9.29 -17.89 12.76
N ASP A 3 -9.44 -18.11 14.08
CA ASP A 3 -8.84 -17.30 15.15
C ASP A 3 -7.30 -17.49 15.12
N LEU A 4 -6.65 -16.81 14.17
CA LEU A 4 -5.19 -16.74 14.11
C LEU A 4 -4.74 -15.67 15.10
N LEU A 5 -3.82 -16.01 16.00
CA LEU A 5 -3.22 -14.99 16.86
C LEU A 5 -2.37 -14.06 15.99
N LEU A 6 -2.38 -12.76 16.30
CA LEU A 6 -1.60 -11.76 15.56
C LEU A 6 -0.10 -12.12 15.48
N ARG A 7 0.44 -12.78 16.52
CA ARG A 7 1.84 -13.23 16.58
C ARG A 7 2.19 -14.30 15.53
N ASP A 8 1.17 -15.02 15.05
CA ASP A 8 1.31 -16.11 14.09
C ASP A 8 0.96 -15.68 12.65
N ALA A 9 0.42 -14.46 12.48
CA ALA A 9 0.17 -13.88 11.17
C ALA A 9 1.47 -13.57 10.43
N THR A 10 1.49 -13.79 9.12
CA THR A 10 2.57 -13.28 8.27
C THR A 10 2.52 -11.76 8.23
N ILE A 11 3.65 -11.13 7.94
CA ILE A 11 3.71 -9.66 7.82
C ILE A 11 2.73 -9.16 6.74
N GLN A 12 2.60 -9.87 5.62
CA GLN A 12 1.64 -9.51 4.57
C GLN A 12 0.18 -9.63 5.05
N GLN A 13 -0.16 -10.61 5.89
CA GLN A 13 -1.49 -10.71 6.49
C GLN A 13 -1.77 -9.53 7.43
N ILE A 14 -0.77 -9.09 8.20
CA ILE A 14 -0.87 -7.90 9.05
C ILE A 14 -1.11 -6.66 8.19
N GLN A 15 -0.37 -6.50 7.08
CA GLN A 15 -0.55 -5.38 6.14
C GLN A 15 -1.95 -5.37 5.52
N LEU A 16 -2.46 -6.51 5.06
CA LEU A 16 -3.81 -6.61 4.52
C LEU A 16 -4.89 -6.29 5.57
N GLU A 17 -4.66 -6.65 6.83
CA GLU A 17 -5.57 -6.30 7.93
C GLU A 17 -5.53 -4.80 8.26
N LEU A 18 -4.36 -4.14 8.16
CA LEU A 18 -4.26 -2.67 8.27
C LEU A 18 -5.00 -1.97 7.13
N ILE A 19 -4.84 -2.44 5.88
CA ILE A 19 -5.60 -1.98 4.71
C ILE A 19 -7.09 -2.12 4.96
N ARG A 20 -7.54 -3.30 5.41
CA ARG A 20 -8.95 -3.59 5.70
C ARG A 20 -9.55 -2.66 6.75
N ARG A 21 -8.77 -2.21 7.73
CA ARG A 21 -9.22 -1.33 8.81
C ARG A 21 -9.20 0.15 8.46
N ALA A 22 -8.40 0.53 7.46
CA ALA A 22 -8.38 1.91 6.99
C ALA A 22 -9.64 2.20 6.17
N SER A 23 -10.28 3.34 6.44
CA SER A 23 -11.40 3.83 5.65
C SER A 23 -11.48 5.34 5.83
N PHE A 24 -11.41 6.08 4.74
CA PHE A 24 -11.39 7.54 4.73
C PHE A 24 -11.74 8.01 3.32
N ASN A 25 -12.46 9.13 3.21
CA ASN A 25 -12.89 9.69 1.92
C ASN A 25 -13.53 8.62 1.01
N SER A 26 -12.96 8.39 -0.17
CA SER A 26 -13.43 7.36 -1.12
C SER A 26 -12.76 5.99 -0.91
N PHE A 27 -11.78 5.87 -0.02
CA PHE A 27 -11.09 4.63 0.26
C PHE A 27 -11.94 3.65 1.08
N ASP A 28 -12.33 2.54 0.46
CA ASP A 28 -13.03 1.40 1.06
C ASP A 28 -12.01 0.27 1.34
N GLY A 29 -11.40 0.31 2.52
CA GLY A 29 -10.36 -0.65 2.92
C GLY A 29 -10.78 -2.12 2.83
N PRO A 30 -11.96 -2.53 3.33
CA PRO A 30 -12.44 -3.90 3.16
C PRO A 30 -12.51 -4.34 1.70
N ARG A 31 -13.04 -3.51 0.82
CA ARG A 31 -13.12 -3.82 -0.62
C ARG A 31 -11.74 -4.01 -1.22
N VAL A 32 -10.82 -3.06 -0.99
CA VAL A 32 -9.47 -3.13 -1.53
C VAL A 32 -8.71 -4.34 -0.98
N ALA A 33 -8.83 -4.63 0.31
CA ALA A 33 -8.17 -5.79 0.93
C ALA A 33 -8.73 -7.13 0.42
N ASP A 34 -10.05 -7.24 0.22
CA ASP A 34 -10.69 -8.43 -0.37
C ASP A 34 -10.26 -8.63 -1.82
N SER A 35 -10.19 -7.54 -2.60
CA SER A 35 -9.71 -7.56 -3.98
C SER A 35 -8.25 -8.00 -4.06
N LEU A 36 -7.36 -7.40 -3.26
CA LEU A 36 -5.95 -7.79 -3.20
C LEU A 36 -5.77 -9.27 -2.84
N ALA A 37 -6.57 -9.78 -1.89
CA ALA A 37 -6.53 -11.19 -1.52
C ALA A 37 -7.02 -12.11 -2.65
N ALA A 38 -8.02 -11.69 -3.43
CA ALA A 38 -8.54 -12.44 -4.56
C ALA A 38 -7.55 -12.54 -5.73
N HIS A 39 -6.67 -11.53 -5.88
CA HIS A 39 -5.71 -11.40 -6.96
C HIS A 39 -4.24 -11.48 -6.47
N ALA A 40 -4.00 -12.31 -5.45
CA ALA A 40 -2.70 -12.44 -4.78
C ALA A 40 -1.56 -12.95 -5.69
N ASP A 41 -1.88 -13.50 -6.86
CA ASP A 41 -0.92 -13.95 -7.88
C ASP A 41 -0.38 -12.80 -8.75
N LEU A 42 -0.99 -11.61 -8.68
CA LEU A 42 -0.56 -10.43 -9.44
C LEU A 42 0.44 -9.53 -8.69
N TRP A 43 0.70 -9.78 -7.41
CA TRP A 43 1.61 -8.95 -6.62
C TRP A 43 2.50 -9.78 -5.70
N LEU A 44 3.68 -9.24 -5.42
CA LEU A 44 4.67 -9.80 -4.50
C LEU A 44 4.47 -9.31 -3.07
N ALA A 45 4.16 -8.02 -2.94
CA ALA A 45 3.87 -7.39 -1.67
C ALA A 45 2.88 -6.24 -1.83
N ALA A 46 2.09 -5.99 -0.80
CA ALA A 46 1.18 -4.86 -0.70
C ALA A 46 1.29 -4.22 0.69
N CYS A 47 1.41 -2.89 0.75
CA CYS A 47 1.33 -2.14 2.00
C CYS A 47 0.63 -0.80 1.79
N ILE A 48 -0.06 -0.31 2.82
CA ILE A 48 -0.62 1.05 2.81
C ILE A 48 0.07 1.86 3.89
N ASP A 49 0.54 3.05 3.51
CA ASP A 49 1.27 3.94 4.41
C ASP A 49 0.94 5.40 4.07
N ARG A 50 1.42 6.32 4.92
CA ARG A 50 1.47 7.76 4.68
C ARG A 50 2.94 8.18 4.72
N PRO A 51 3.68 8.00 3.61
CA PRO A 51 5.06 8.46 3.55
C PRO A 51 5.07 9.98 3.73
N GLY A 52 5.79 10.43 4.73
CA GLY A 52 5.98 11.84 4.99
C GLY A 52 6.93 12.46 3.99
N LEU A 53 6.91 13.78 3.88
CA LEU A 53 7.91 14.48 3.09
C LEU A 53 9.26 14.38 3.80
N PRO A 54 10.34 14.06 3.08
CA PRO A 54 11.68 14.10 3.65
C PRO A 54 11.98 15.54 4.08
N GLY A 55 12.15 15.73 5.39
CA GLY A 55 12.63 16.97 5.99
C GLY A 55 14.15 17.05 6.00
N ALA A 56 14.68 18.20 6.40
CA ALA A 56 16.09 18.27 6.81
C ALA A 56 16.34 17.34 8.01
N ILE A 57 17.61 16.97 8.26
CA ILE A 57 18.01 16.02 9.33
C ILE A 57 17.48 16.43 10.73
N ASP A 58 17.25 17.72 10.95
CA ASP A 58 16.76 18.31 12.18
C ASP A 58 15.24 18.60 12.20
N GLN A 59 14.52 18.21 11.15
CA GLN A 59 13.07 18.41 11.04
C GLN A 59 12.31 17.11 11.24
N LEU A 60 11.15 17.21 11.89
CA LEU A 60 10.22 16.09 12.01
C LEU A 60 9.65 15.74 10.63
N PRO A 61 9.49 14.43 10.30
CA PRO A 61 8.89 14.02 9.04
C PRO A 61 7.39 14.31 9.04
N ALA A 62 7.03 15.48 8.53
CA ALA A 62 5.64 15.91 8.40
C ALA A 62 4.87 14.91 7.52
N GLY A 63 3.66 14.53 7.93
CA GLY A 63 2.90 13.45 7.31
C GLY A 63 3.06 12.13 8.07
N SER A 64 4.27 11.58 8.19
CA SER A 64 4.49 10.28 8.85
C SER A 64 4.13 10.26 10.34
N LEU A 65 4.21 11.40 11.03
CA LEU A 65 3.81 11.48 12.45
C LEU A 65 2.29 11.55 12.67
N ILE A 66 1.49 11.69 11.61
CA ILE A 66 0.04 11.66 11.72
C ILE A 66 -0.42 10.28 12.17
N THR A 67 0.17 9.21 11.61
CA THR A 67 -0.09 7.85 12.05
C THR A 67 0.19 7.70 13.54
N LEU A 68 1.32 8.20 14.04
CA LEU A 68 1.66 8.17 15.47
C LEU A 68 0.60 8.86 16.35
N ARG A 69 0.08 10.02 15.93
CA ARG A 69 -0.99 10.74 16.63
C ARG A 69 -2.25 9.89 16.77
N ASP A 70 -2.59 9.14 15.73
CA ASP A 70 -3.87 8.44 15.61
C ASP A 70 -3.84 6.99 16.12
N LEU A 71 -2.65 6.44 16.41
CA LEU A 71 -2.50 5.09 16.99
C LEU A 71 -3.25 4.94 18.32
N GLY A 72 -3.29 5.98 19.15
CA GLY A 72 -4.00 5.95 20.44
C GLY A 72 -5.51 5.75 20.30
N ASP A 73 -6.07 6.18 19.17
CA ASP A 73 -7.48 6.03 18.82
C ASP A 73 -7.74 4.75 18.00
N ASN A 74 -6.73 3.87 17.90
CA ASN A 74 -6.78 2.64 17.11
C ASN A 74 -7.11 2.91 15.63
N HIS A 75 -6.62 4.03 15.10
CA HIS A 75 -6.82 4.43 13.71
C HIS A 75 -5.52 4.32 12.93
N TRP A 76 -5.51 3.50 11.88
CA TRP A 76 -4.41 3.40 10.93
C TRP A 76 -4.53 4.51 9.89
N ASN A 77 -3.89 5.65 10.17
CA ASN A 77 -3.90 6.79 9.28
C ASN A 77 -2.85 6.59 8.17
N ALA A 78 -3.31 6.20 6.99
CA ALA A 78 -2.52 5.95 5.79
C ALA A 78 -3.34 6.37 4.56
N ASP A 79 -2.70 6.85 3.50
CA ASP A 79 -3.38 7.42 2.31
C ASP A 79 -2.84 6.91 0.97
N THR A 80 -1.78 6.10 1.00
CA THR A 80 -1.11 5.61 -0.21
C THR A 80 -0.93 4.10 -0.13
N LEU A 81 -1.54 3.36 -1.06
CA LEU A 81 -1.31 1.93 -1.26
C LEU A 81 -0.14 1.74 -2.23
N PHE A 82 0.83 0.92 -1.83
CA PHE A 82 1.96 0.50 -2.65
C PHE A 82 1.83 -0.98 -2.99
N LEU A 83 1.93 -1.30 -4.28
CA LEU A 83 1.90 -2.66 -4.80
C LEU A 83 3.18 -2.95 -5.57
N LEU A 84 3.90 -3.98 -5.15
CA LEU A 84 5.10 -4.46 -5.83
C LEU A 84 4.73 -5.66 -6.70
N THR A 85 5.06 -5.63 -7.99
CA THR A 85 4.84 -6.75 -8.93
C THR A 85 6.15 -7.25 -9.52
N GLU A 86 6.10 -8.43 -10.14
CA GLU A 86 7.28 -8.99 -10.84
C GLU A 86 7.56 -8.30 -12.17
N ASN A 87 6.54 -7.74 -12.81
CA ASN A 87 6.62 -7.22 -14.17
C ASN A 87 5.48 -6.25 -14.51
N ASP A 88 5.63 -5.59 -15.66
CA ASP A 88 4.69 -4.57 -16.17
C ASP A 88 3.29 -5.14 -16.44
N HIS A 89 3.20 -6.39 -16.90
CA HIS A 89 1.90 -7.03 -17.19
C HIS A 89 1.06 -7.16 -15.92
N GLN A 90 1.64 -7.69 -14.84
CA GLN A 90 0.95 -7.79 -13.56
C GLN A 90 0.51 -6.42 -13.01
N ALA A 91 1.38 -5.41 -13.11
CA ALA A 91 1.03 -4.06 -12.67
C ALA A 91 -0.13 -3.46 -13.50
N GLN A 92 -0.14 -3.72 -14.82
CA GLN A 92 -1.20 -3.28 -15.72
C GLN A 92 -2.53 -3.97 -15.41
N GLU A 93 -2.51 -5.27 -15.12
CA GLU A 93 -3.71 -6.00 -14.70
C GLU A 93 -4.28 -5.46 -13.38
N LEU A 94 -3.43 -5.16 -12.39
CA LEU A 94 -3.87 -4.54 -11.14
C LEU A 94 -4.47 -3.14 -11.35
N PHE A 95 -3.92 -2.34 -12.27
CA PHE A 95 -4.52 -1.06 -12.65
C PHE A 95 -5.93 -1.25 -13.24
N HIS A 96 -6.12 -2.25 -14.10
CA HIS A 96 -7.44 -2.56 -14.65
C HIS A 96 -8.43 -3.04 -13.59
N ILE A 97 -7.99 -3.90 -12.67
CA ILE A 97 -8.78 -4.37 -11.54
C ILE A 97 -9.19 -3.19 -10.64
N ALA A 98 -8.26 -2.29 -10.30
CA ALA A 98 -8.55 -1.13 -9.47
C ALA A 98 -9.67 -0.25 -10.06
N GLY A 99 -9.69 -0.08 -11.39
CA GLY A 99 -10.76 0.61 -12.10
C GLY A 99 -12.07 -0.19 -12.17
N ALA A 100 -11.99 -1.49 -12.49
CA ALA A 100 -13.16 -2.36 -12.67
C ALA A 100 -13.91 -2.63 -11.36
N GLU A 101 -13.18 -2.69 -10.25
CA GLU A 101 -13.71 -2.96 -8.91
C GLU A 101 -13.91 -1.69 -8.07
N SER A 102 -13.78 -0.50 -8.69
CA SER A 102 -14.01 0.80 -8.05
C SER A 102 -13.24 0.92 -6.73
N TRP A 103 -11.92 0.80 -6.81
CA TRP A 103 -11.04 1.13 -5.68
C TRP A 103 -10.98 2.65 -5.44
N ASP A 104 -11.43 3.46 -6.41
CA ASP A 104 -11.70 4.89 -6.29
C ASP A 104 -10.50 5.74 -5.83
N ALA A 105 -9.28 5.35 -6.23
CA ALA A 105 -8.07 6.14 -6.02
C ALA A 105 -8.09 7.43 -6.86
N ASP A 106 -7.72 8.54 -6.25
CA ASP A 106 -7.62 9.84 -6.94
C ASP A 106 -6.46 9.86 -7.94
N THR A 107 -5.38 9.14 -7.62
CA THR A 107 -4.21 9.05 -8.49
C THR A 107 -3.61 7.66 -8.44
N ILE A 108 -3.23 7.13 -9.60
CA ILE A 108 -2.49 5.88 -9.74
C ILE A 108 -1.21 6.16 -10.54
N ILE A 109 -0.05 5.79 -9.99
CA ILE A 109 1.27 6.07 -10.56
C ILE A 109 2.03 4.75 -10.75
N PHE A 110 2.48 4.53 -11.97
CA PHE A 110 3.51 3.53 -12.28
C PHE A 110 4.87 4.19 -12.12
N HIS A 111 5.67 3.68 -11.18
CA HIS A 111 7.02 4.18 -10.94
C HIS A 111 7.99 3.57 -11.95
N ASP A 112 8.98 4.33 -12.38
CA ASP A 112 10.00 3.80 -13.28
C ASP A 112 10.93 2.82 -12.52
N ARG A 113 11.62 1.98 -13.29
CA ARG A 113 12.43 0.88 -12.74
C ARG A 113 13.69 1.39 -12.02
N GLU A 114 14.24 2.54 -12.42
CA GLU A 114 15.41 3.11 -11.78
C GLU A 114 15.03 3.65 -10.40
N GLU A 115 13.96 4.43 -10.32
CA GLU A 115 13.38 4.93 -9.07
C GLU A 115 12.97 3.79 -8.14
N THR A 116 12.26 2.78 -8.66
CA THR A 116 11.84 1.61 -7.90
C THR A 116 13.03 0.87 -7.28
N ASN A 117 14.07 0.60 -8.07
CA ASN A 117 15.27 -0.09 -7.56
C ASN A 117 16.01 0.75 -6.51
N ALA A 118 16.11 2.06 -6.72
CA ALA A 118 16.72 2.97 -5.74
C ALA A 118 15.94 2.98 -4.42
N ALA A 119 14.61 3.09 -4.47
CA ALA A 119 13.74 3.12 -3.29
C ALA A 119 13.74 1.79 -2.52
N LEU A 120 13.75 0.65 -3.22
CA LEU A 120 13.78 -0.68 -2.60
C LEU A 120 15.18 -1.09 -2.11
N GLY A 121 16.22 -0.32 -2.43
CA GLY A 121 17.61 -0.69 -2.15
C GLY A 121 18.06 -1.95 -2.90
N THR A 122 17.43 -2.25 -4.03
CA THR A 122 17.73 -3.43 -4.86
C THR A 122 18.54 -3.04 -6.09
N GLY A 123 19.54 -3.85 -6.43
CA GLY A 123 20.27 -3.72 -7.69
C GLY A 123 19.74 -4.67 -8.76
N GLY A 124 19.14 -4.15 -9.83
CA GLY A 124 18.90 -4.89 -11.07
C GLY A 124 17.77 -5.92 -11.03
N ARG A 125 16.72 -5.70 -10.22
CA ARG A 125 15.47 -6.47 -10.35
C ARG A 125 14.50 -5.74 -11.27
N ASP A 126 13.69 -6.52 -12.00
CA ASP A 126 12.70 -6.01 -12.93
C ASP A 126 11.35 -5.71 -12.27
N TYR A 127 11.35 -5.50 -10.96
CA TYR A 127 10.14 -5.17 -10.22
C TYR A 127 9.52 -3.86 -10.71
N VAL A 128 8.20 -3.82 -10.60
CA VAL A 128 7.39 -2.65 -10.91
C VAL A 128 6.64 -2.26 -9.65
N LEU A 129 6.68 -0.98 -9.31
CA LEU A 129 5.95 -0.41 -8.19
C LEU A 129 4.77 0.41 -8.72
N LEU A 130 3.58 0.09 -8.23
CA LEU A 130 2.36 0.86 -8.45
C LEU A 130 1.99 1.55 -7.13
N SER A 131 1.73 2.86 -7.15
CA SER A 131 1.15 3.56 -6.01
C SER A 131 -0.22 4.12 -6.32
N LEU A 132 -1.17 3.91 -5.43
CA LEU A 132 -2.51 4.45 -5.49
C LEU A 132 -2.71 5.37 -4.30
N TRP A 133 -3.15 6.61 -4.53
CA TRP A 133 -3.32 7.64 -3.51
C TRP A 133 -4.76 8.12 -3.45
N TRP A 134 -5.21 8.40 -2.23
CA TRP A 134 -6.52 8.98 -1.91
C TRP A 134 -6.33 10.24 -1.06
N ASP A 135 -7.00 11.35 -1.41
CA ASP A 135 -7.09 12.54 -0.56
C ASP A 135 -8.09 12.33 0.57
#